data_AF-W7DQP8-F1
#
_entry.id   AF-W7DQP8-F1
#
_cell.length_a   1.000
_cell.length_b   1.000
_cell.length_c   1.000
_cell.angle_alpha   90.00
_cell.angle_beta   90.00
_cell.angle_gamma   90.00
#
_symmetry.space_group_name_H-M   'P 1'
#
loop_
_entity.id
_entity.type
_entity.pdbx_description
1 polymer ?
#
loop_
_entity_poly.entity_id
_entity_poly.type
_entity_poly.pdbx_seq_one_letter_code
_entity_poly.pdbx_strand_id
1 'polypeptide(L)'
;MEENKKVSAKKRLVNFDFFRVCVFENKDKLKRYDMLGLLDFISKTSLEDRTFTIQGEQARVHKITLHQKYPYELFQLNLCRLREETPGIASTISSELSNIPLEANEYIAEDINILYDNSIHVLMVQRNIHSLSATGLEVYFQEMMNKMDPNNNLDISLEPVLDIFSLQKAKTKDIYRKLTIRVASNIGGSLISNPIKKKF
;
A
#
# COMPACT_ATOMS: atom_id res chain seq x y z
N MET A 1 6.93 21.64 -43.85
CA MET A 1 6.90 20.17 -43.62
C MET A 1 7.24 19.95 -42.16
N GLU A 2 6.23 19.81 -41.30
CA GLU A 2 6.41 19.43 -39.90
C GLU A 2 6.51 17.91 -39.82
N GLU A 3 7.69 17.41 -39.43
CA GLU A 3 7.89 16.01 -39.11
C GLU A 3 7.14 15.68 -37.82
N ASN A 4 6.07 14.87 -37.94
CA ASN A 4 5.40 14.24 -36.83
C ASN A 4 6.37 13.34 -36.07
N LYS A 5 6.97 13.87 -34.99
CA LYS A 5 7.78 13.12 -34.04
C LYS A 5 6.88 12.06 -33.39
N LYS A 6 7.03 10.81 -33.83
CA LYS A 6 6.33 9.64 -33.29
C LYS A 6 6.80 9.45 -31.83
N VAL A 7 6.02 9.97 -30.87
CA VAL A 7 6.29 9.78 -29.44
C VAL A 7 6.11 8.29 -29.12
N SER A 8 7.23 7.59 -28.95
CA SER A 8 7.24 6.22 -28.44
C SER A 8 6.73 6.22 -27.00
N ALA A 9 5.62 5.54 -26.73
CA ALA A 9 5.10 5.40 -25.38
C ALA A 9 6.12 4.66 -24.50
N LYS A 10 6.68 5.37 -23.51
CA LYS A 10 7.66 4.81 -22.57
C LYS A 10 6.98 3.72 -21.74
N LYS A 11 7.39 2.46 -21.94
CA LYS A 11 6.95 1.35 -21.08
C LYS A 11 7.43 1.61 -19.65
N ARG A 12 6.51 1.62 -18.68
CA ARG A 12 6.81 1.67 -17.24
C ARG A 12 6.48 0.32 -16.62
N LEU A 13 7.39 -0.18 -15.79
CA LEU A 13 7.12 -1.34 -14.95
C LEU A 13 6.22 -0.88 -13.81
N VAL A 14 5.07 -1.54 -13.65
CA VAL A 14 4.16 -1.35 -12.52
C VAL A 14 4.18 -2.62 -11.70
N ASN A 15 4.41 -2.49 -10.39
CA ASN A 15 4.42 -3.62 -9.48
C ASN A 15 3.11 -3.63 -8.69
N PHE A 16 2.61 -4.83 -8.44
CA PHE A 16 1.41 -5.07 -7.65
C PHE A 16 1.74 -6.06 -6.56
N ASP A 17 1.32 -5.73 -5.34
CA ASP A 17 1.40 -6.64 -4.21
C ASP A 17 0.01 -7.15 -3.88
N PHE A 18 -0.06 -8.42 -3.52
CA PHE A 18 -1.31 -9.08 -3.19
C PHE A 18 -1.26 -9.49 -1.72
N PHE A 19 -2.28 -9.12 -0.97
CA PHE A 19 -2.41 -9.43 0.45
C PHE A 19 -3.75 -10.06 0.72
N ARG A 20 -3.75 -11.17 1.44
CA ARG A 20 -4.96 -11.73 2.03
C ARG A 20 -5.27 -10.93 3.29
N VAL A 21 -6.51 -10.48 3.41
CA VAL A 21 -6.95 -9.72 4.58
C VAL A 21 -7.35 -10.69 5.66
N CYS A 22 -6.68 -10.57 6.80
CA CYS A 22 -6.89 -11.40 7.96
C CYS A 22 -7.06 -10.54 9.22
N VAL A 23 -7.56 -11.16 10.29
CA VAL A 23 -7.56 -10.62 11.65
C VAL A 23 -7.02 -11.65 12.61
N PHE A 24 -6.29 -11.20 13.64
CA PHE A 24 -6.02 -11.98 14.84
C PHE A 24 -7.09 -11.70 15.89
N GLU A 25 -7.78 -12.75 16.33
CA GLU A 25 -8.69 -12.67 17.47
C GLU A 25 -7.91 -13.03 18.74
N ASN A 26 -7.89 -12.11 19.72
CA ASN A 26 -7.10 -12.26 20.96
C ASN A 26 -5.61 -12.59 20.72
N LYS A 27 -5.01 -12.07 19.63
CA LYS A 27 -3.59 -12.24 19.26
C LYS A 27 -3.13 -13.67 18.91
N ASP A 28 -3.98 -14.68 19.01
CA ASP A 28 -3.57 -16.08 18.83
C ASP A 28 -4.15 -16.74 17.57
N LYS A 29 -5.34 -16.32 17.11
CA LYS A 29 -6.02 -17.01 16.00
C LYS A 29 -6.19 -16.11 14.78
N LEU A 30 -5.41 -16.40 13.74
CA LEU A 30 -5.53 -15.79 12.42
C LEU A 30 -6.77 -16.33 11.67
N LYS A 31 -7.65 -15.43 11.24
CA LYS A 31 -8.82 -15.75 10.41
C LYS A 31 -8.89 -14.80 9.22
N ARG A 32 -9.50 -15.25 8.11
CA ARG A 32 -9.84 -14.34 7.00
C ARG A 32 -10.85 -13.31 7.47
N TYR A 33 -10.72 -12.09 6.96
CA TYR A 33 -11.59 -10.98 7.31
C TYR A 33 -12.35 -10.47 6.10
N ASP A 34 -13.67 -10.39 6.25
CA ASP A 34 -14.59 -9.72 5.33
C ASP A 34 -14.56 -8.21 5.61
N MET A 35 -14.06 -7.44 4.63
CA MET A 35 -13.94 -5.99 4.77
C MET A 35 -15.22 -5.24 4.44
N LEU A 36 -16.30 -5.88 3.96
CA LEU A 36 -17.48 -5.16 3.45
C LEU A 36 -18.06 -4.18 4.47
N GLY A 37 -18.23 -4.60 5.72
CA GLY A 37 -18.71 -3.73 6.80
C GLY A 37 -17.77 -2.55 7.06
N LEU A 38 -16.46 -2.81 7.09
CA LEU A 38 -15.45 -1.77 7.27
C LEU A 38 -15.42 -0.79 6.08
N LEU A 39 -15.53 -1.27 4.85
CA LEU A 39 -15.54 -0.43 3.64
C LEU A 39 -16.81 0.44 3.59
N ASP A 40 -17.97 -0.10 3.94
CA ASP A 40 -19.22 0.65 4.05
C ASP A 40 -19.11 1.74 5.12
N PHE A 41 -18.57 1.41 6.30
CA PHE A 41 -18.31 2.39 7.36
C PHE A 41 -17.37 3.50 6.88
N ILE A 42 -16.21 3.15 6.31
CA ILE A 42 -15.26 4.12 5.76
C ILE A 42 -15.93 5.04 4.73
N SER A 43 -16.78 4.48 3.86
CA SER A 43 -17.45 5.28 2.83
C SER A 43 -18.36 6.37 3.40
N LYS A 44 -18.92 6.15 4.60
CA LYS A 44 -19.87 7.03 5.29
C LYS A 44 -19.21 7.97 6.31
N THR A 45 -17.99 7.69 6.77
CA THR A 45 -17.23 8.55 7.69
C THR A 45 -16.85 9.89 7.02
N SER A 46 -16.82 11.02 7.72
CA SER A 46 -16.36 12.29 7.11
C SER A 46 -14.91 12.20 6.61
N LEU A 47 -14.45 13.14 5.77
CA LEU A 47 -13.05 13.15 5.33
C LEU A 47 -12.12 13.44 6.50
N GLU A 48 -12.51 14.34 7.41
CA GLU A 48 -11.75 14.65 8.62
C GLU A 48 -11.62 13.42 9.51
N ASP A 49 -12.72 12.70 9.77
CA ASP A 49 -12.74 11.58 10.72
C ASP A 49 -12.08 10.31 10.18
N ARG A 50 -11.87 10.19 8.87
CA ARG A 50 -11.14 9.06 8.25
C ARG A 50 -9.68 9.37 7.92
N THR A 51 -9.19 10.55 8.36
CA THR A 51 -7.81 10.98 8.16
C THR A 51 -6.99 10.68 9.42
N PHE A 52 -5.88 9.97 9.24
CA PHE A 52 -4.96 9.62 10.34
C PHE A 52 -3.53 9.97 10.00
N THR A 53 -2.73 10.24 11.03
CA THR A 53 -1.29 10.38 10.86
C THR A 53 -0.63 9.01 10.95
N ILE A 54 -0.02 8.57 9.84
CA ILE A 54 0.66 7.28 9.71
C ILE A 54 2.11 7.59 9.34
N GLN A 55 3.04 7.24 10.23
CA GLN A 55 4.48 7.46 10.02
C GLN A 55 4.84 8.93 9.74
N GLY A 56 4.13 9.88 10.37
CA GLY A 56 4.39 11.32 10.26
C GLY A 56 3.66 12.03 9.12
N GLU A 57 2.90 11.31 8.29
CA GLU A 57 2.11 11.90 7.22
C GLU A 57 0.63 11.59 7.39
N GLN A 58 -0.23 12.49 6.93
CA GLN A 58 -1.66 12.24 6.93
C GLN A 58 -2.04 11.28 5.79
N ALA A 59 -2.93 10.33 6.08
CA ALA A 59 -3.43 9.39 5.09
C ALA A 59 -4.93 9.19 5.26
N ARG A 60 -5.64 9.01 4.14
CA ARG A 60 -7.09 8.76 4.12
C ARG A 60 -7.56 8.03 2.87
N VAL A 61 -8.60 7.22 2.99
CA VAL A 61 -9.37 6.74 1.83
C VAL A 61 -10.22 7.88 1.29
N HIS A 62 -9.82 8.41 0.13
CA HIS A 62 -10.52 9.49 -0.54
C HIS A 62 -11.83 9.02 -1.17
N LYS A 63 -11.82 7.87 -1.84
CA LYS A 63 -13.00 7.31 -2.52
C LYS A 63 -13.01 5.79 -2.49
N ILE A 64 -14.21 5.22 -2.36
CA ILE A 64 -14.47 3.80 -2.60
C ILE A 64 -15.44 3.70 -3.77
N THR A 65 -15.12 2.88 -4.76
CA THR A 65 -15.97 2.62 -5.93
C THR A 65 -16.17 1.12 -6.08
N LEU A 66 -17.41 0.66 -6.11
CA LEU A 66 -17.73 -0.72 -6.44
C LEU A 66 -17.86 -0.86 -7.96
N HIS A 67 -17.03 -1.71 -8.55
CA HIS A 67 -17.10 -2.08 -9.97
C HIS A 67 -17.89 -3.37 -10.11
N GLN A 68 -19.18 -3.29 -10.47
CA GLN A 68 -20.09 -4.44 -10.59
C GLN A 68 -20.04 -5.12 -11.98
N LYS A 69 -19.10 -4.73 -12.85
CA LYS A 69 -19.06 -5.26 -14.22
C LYS A 69 -18.39 -6.63 -14.23
N TYR A 70 -19.16 -7.64 -14.65
CA TYR A 70 -18.67 -8.99 -14.91
C TYR A 70 -17.36 -8.99 -15.73
N PRO A 71 -16.36 -9.82 -15.40
CA PRO A 71 -16.44 -10.99 -14.50
C PRO A 71 -16.10 -10.75 -13.02
N TYR A 72 -15.78 -9.53 -12.59
CA TYR A 72 -15.30 -9.31 -11.22
C TYR A 72 -16.05 -8.16 -10.52
N GLU A 73 -16.69 -8.48 -9.40
CA GLU A 73 -17.20 -7.49 -8.45
C GLU A 73 -16.05 -7.06 -7.53
N LEU A 74 -15.44 -5.91 -7.83
CA LEU A 74 -14.27 -5.42 -7.11
C LEU A 74 -14.53 -4.06 -6.48
N PHE A 75 -14.05 -3.88 -5.25
CA PHE A 75 -13.99 -2.55 -4.64
C PHE A 75 -12.66 -1.91 -5.01
N GLN A 76 -12.71 -0.75 -5.63
CA GLN A 76 -11.55 0.12 -5.79
C GLN A 76 -11.52 1.13 -4.65
N LEU A 77 -10.44 1.13 -3.89
CA LEU A 77 -10.13 2.15 -2.91
C LEU A 77 -9.07 3.08 -3.50
N ASN A 78 -9.37 4.37 -3.53
CA ASN A 78 -8.39 5.42 -3.77
C ASN A 78 -8.01 6.00 -2.41
N LEU A 79 -6.83 5.61 -1.92
CA LEU A 79 -6.25 6.12 -0.69
C LEU A 79 -5.19 7.15 -1.05
N CYS A 80 -5.12 8.25 -0.31
CA CYS A 80 -4.13 9.31 -0.54
C CYS A 80 -3.26 9.45 0.71
N ARG A 81 -1.95 9.57 0.52
CA ARG A 81 -1.07 10.22 1.49
C ARG A 81 -1.03 11.70 1.19
N LEU A 82 -1.08 12.53 2.22
CA LEU A 82 -1.11 13.98 2.13
C LEU A 82 0.21 14.48 2.70
N ARG A 83 1.09 14.98 1.81
CA ARG A 83 2.38 15.55 2.21
C ARG A 83 2.35 17.07 2.11
N GLU A 84 2.98 17.72 3.08
CA GLU A 84 3.15 19.18 3.10
C GLU A 84 4.31 19.63 2.19
N GLU A 85 5.30 18.76 1.97
CA GLU A 85 6.44 19.09 1.12
C GLU A 85 6.03 19.13 -0.36
N THR A 86 6.16 20.31 -0.97
CA THR A 86 5.77 20.55 -2.35
C THR A 86 6.93 20.40 -3.32
N PRO A 87 6.67 19.91 -4.56
CA PRO A 87 7.65 20.00 -5.63
C PRO A 87 8.09 21.45 -5.89
N GLY A 88 9.36 21.60 -6.27
CA GLY A 88 9.88 22.87 -6.76
C GLY A 88 9.36 23.18 -8.18
N ILE A 89 9.00 24.43 -8.40
CA ILE A 89 8.74 25.06 -9.69
C ILE A 89 10.05 25.73 -10.15
N ALA A 90 10.48 25.40 -11.37
CA ALA A 90 11.60 26.05 -12.03
C ALA A 90 11.13 26.67 -13.34
N SER A 91 11.67 27.84 -13.66
CA SER A 91 11.44 28.51 -14.94
C SER A 91 12.60 28.24 -15.90
N THR A 92 12.32 28.18 -17.21
CA THR A 92 13.38 28.08 -18.23
C THR A 92 14.12 29.41 -18.46
N ILE A 93 13.58 30.51 -17.94
CA ILE A 93 14.10 31.87 -18.12
C ILE A 93 14.58 32.52 -16.81
N SER A 94 14.54 31.80 -15.69
CA SER A 94 15.02 32.27 -14.38
C SER A 94 15.75 31.15 -13.64
N SER A 95 16.79 31.50 -12.88
CA SER A 95 17.50 30.57 -11.99
C SER A 95 16.84 30.42 -10.62
N GLU A 96 15.72 31.11 -10.38
CA GLU A 96 14.96 31.00 -9.14
C GLU A 96 14.17 29.68 -9.10
N LEU A 97 14.23 29.01 -7.95
CA LEU A 97 13.39 27.88 -7.62
C LEU A 97 12.33 28.37 -6.62
N SER A 98 11.06 28.17 -6.93
CA SER A 98 9.96 28.40 -5.99
C SER A 98 9.27 27.08 -5.67
N ASN A 99 8.43 27.05 -4.65
CA ASN A 99 7.62 25.87 -4.33
C ASN A 99 6.20 26.07 -4.87
N ILE A 100 5.48 24.96 -5.11
CA ILE A 100 4.03 25.06 -5.37
C ILE A 100 3.37 25.69 -4.14
N PRO A 101 2.64 26.82 -4.29
CA PRO A 101 1.90 27.40 -3.19
C PRO A 101 0.73 26.48 -2.84
N LEU A 102 0.53 26.22 -1.55
CA LEU A 102 -0.62 25.51 -1.00
C LEU A 102 -1.37 26.45 -0.07
N GLU A 103 -2.69 26.44 -0.16
CA GLU A 103 -3.55 27.12 0.80
C GLU A 103 -3.61 26.37 2.14
N ALA A 104 -4.19 27.01 3.16
CA ALA A 104 -4.45 26.34 4.43
C ALA A 104 -5.34 25.10 4.22
N ASN A 105 -4.87 23.94 4.66
CA ASN A 105 -5.47 22.61 4.49
C ASN A 105 -5.35 22.00 3.08
N GLU A 106 -4.52 22.56 2.20
CA GLU A 106 -4.10 21.90 0.97
C GLU A 106 -2.82 21.10 1.17
N TYR A 107 -2.74 19.96 0.48
CA TYR A 107 -1.61 19.05 0.56
C TYR A 107 -1.34 18.48 -0.84
N ILE A 108 -0.09 18.07 -1.09
CA ILE A 108 0.19 17.23 -2.25
C ILE A 108 -0.32 15.82 -1.94
N ALA A 109 -1.28 15.37 -2.73
CA ALA A 109 -1.84 14.03 -2.61
C ALA A 109 -1.03 13.02 -3.44
N GLU A 110 -0.54 11.98 -2.78
CA GLU A 110 0.08 10.82 -3.42
C GLU A 110 -0.92 9.65 -3.42
N ASP A 111 -1.36 9.26 -4.62
CA ASP A 111 -2.40 8.25 -4.80
C ASP A 111 -1.88 6.82 -4.61
N ILE A 112 -2.69 6.04 -3.89
CA ILE A 112 -2.53 4.63 -3.61
C ILE A 112 -3.80 3.93 -4.06
N ASN A 113 -3.70 3.18 -5.15
CA ASN A 113 -4.81 2.44 -5.71
C ASN A 113 -4.81 1.01 -5.18
N ILE A 114 -5.95 0.61 -4.62
CA ILE A 114 -6.14 -0.73 -4.06
C ILE A 114 -7.40 -1.32 -4.68
N LEU A 115 -7.33 -2.57 -5.12
CA LEU A 115 -8.50 -3.36 -5.48
C LEU A 115 -8.75 -4.41 -4.39
N TYR A 116 -9.97 -4.56 -3.95
CA TYR A 116 -10.40 -5.62 -3.03
C TYR A 116 -11.38 -6.55 -3.71
N ASP A 117 -11.08 -7.84 -3.67
CA ASP A 117 -11.99 -8.91 -4.07
C ASP A 117 -12.54 -9.59 -2.81
N ASN A 118 -13.84 -9.40 -2.57
CA ASN A 118 -14.50 -9.96 -1.40
C ASN A 118 -14.61 -11.49 -1.47
N SER A 119 -14.73 -12.08 -2.66
CA SER A 119 -14.94 -13.53 -2.81
C SER A 119 -13.75 -14.34 -2.29
N ILE A 120 -12.54 -13.76 -2.34
CA ILE A 120 -11.29 -14.41 -1.91
C ILE A 120 -10.60 -13.67 -0.75
N HIS A 121 -11.14 -12.54 -0.31
CA HIS A 121 -10.61 -11.66 0.73
C HIS A 121 -9.18 -11.19 0.43
N VAL A 122 -8.93 -10.72 -0.79
CA VAL A 122 -7.61 -10.30 -1.25
C VAL A 122 -7.61 -8.83 -1.65
N LEU A 123 -6.64 -8.08 -1.15
CA LEU A 123 -6.27 -6.76 -1.61
C LEU A 123 -5.12 -6.85 -2.62
N MET A 124 -5.29 -6.23 -3.78
CA MET A 124 -4.21 -5.90 -4.69
C MET A 124 -3.84 -4.43 -4.51
N VAL A 125 -2.60 -4.16 -4.13
CA VAL A 125 -2.08 -2.80 -3.93
C VAL A 125 -1.13 -2.48 -5.08
N GLN A 126 -1.37 -1.39 -5.81
CA GLN A 126 -0.40 -0.88 -6.76
C GLN A 126 0.76 -0.22 -6.00
N ARG A 127 1.99 -0.71 -6.21
CA ARG A 127 3.19 -0.16 -5.58
C ARG A 127 3.67 1.10 -6.32
N ASN A 128 3.56 2.25 -5.66
CA ASN A 128 4.26 3.48 -6.02
C ASN A 128 5.35 3.79 -4.99
N ILE A 129 6.41 4.51 -5.38
CA ILE A 129 7.51 4.87 -4.46
C ILE A 129 7.03 5.67 -3.24
N HIS A 130 5.94 6.43 -3.42
CA HIS A 130 5.29 7.21 -2.38
C HIS A 130 4.08 6.49 -1.76
N SER A 131 3.85 5.20 -2.02
CA SER A 131 2.74 4.47 -1.38
C SER A 131 3.00 4.17 0.10
N LEU A 132 1.93 3.93 0.85
CA LEU A 132 2.03 3.34 2.18
C LEU A 132 2.64 1.93 2.09
N SER A 133 3.39 1.56 3.12
CA SER A 133 3.82 0.18 3.32
C SER A 133 2.63 -0.72 3.66
N ALA A 134 2.81 -2.05 3.62
CA ALA A 134 1.77 -2.99 4.06
C ALA A 134 1.37 -2.70 5.52
N THR A 135 2.36 -2.50 6.40
CA THR A 135 2.14 -2.08 7.79
C THR A 135 1.43 -0.73 7.91
N GLY A 136 1.72 0.22 7.02
CA GLY A 136 0.98 1.49 6.99
C GLY A 136 -0.50 1.30 6.64
N LEU A 137 -0.81 0.36 5.74
CA LEU A 137 -2.20 0.00 5.41
C LEU A 137 -2.88 -0.77 6.55
N GLU A 138 -2.18 -1.70 7.21
CA GLU A 138 -2.68 -2.39 8.42
C GLU A 138 -3.08 -1.38 9.49
N VAL A 139 -2.18 -0.42 9.80
CA VAL A 139 -2.46 0.66 10.76
C VAL A 139 -3.68 1.46 10.33
N TYR A 140 -3.77 1.88 9.06
CA TYR A 140 -4.92 2.65 8.58
C TYR A 140 -6.25 1.91 8.78
N PHE A 141 -6.31 0.64 8.34
CA PHE A 141 -7.52 -0.15 8.47
C PHE A 141 -7.84 -0.48 9.94
N GLN A 142 -6.83 -0.68 10.78
CA GLN A 142 -7.00 -0.90 12.21
C GLN A 142 -7.63 0.32 12.89
N GLU A 143 -7.16 1.53 12.58
CA GLU A 143 -7.75 2.76 13.11
C GLU A 143 -9.22 2.92 12.70
N MET A 144 -9.54 2.63 11.43
CA MET A 144 -10.93 2.65 10.97
C MET A 144 -11.80 1.56 11.63
N MET A 145 -11.25 0.37 11.85
CA MET A 145 -11.93 -0.72 12.56
C MET A 145 -12.21 -0.36 14.02
N ASN A 146 -11.22 0.22 14.72
CA ASN A 146 -11.38 0.70 16.09
C ASN A 146 -12.41 1.84 16.18
N LYS A 147 -12.51 2.70 15.16
CA LYS A 147 -13.58 3.70 15.09
C LYS A 147 -14.96 3.09 14.86
N MET A 148 -15.05 2.05 14.03
CA MET A 148 -16.31 1.37 13.73
C MET A 148 -16.85 0.61 14.95
N ASP A 149 -15.96 -0.09 15.67
CA ASP A 149 -16.29 -0.83 16.89
C ASP A 149 -15.14 -0.70 17.91
N PRO A 150 -15.21 0.26 18.85
CA PRO A 150 -14.14 0.49 19.83
C PRO A 150 -13.89 -0.67 20.80
N ASN A 151 -14.83 -1.62 20.91
CA ASN A 151 -14.72 -2.76 21.82
C ASN A 151 -14.27 -4.04 21.10
N ASN A 152 -13.99 -3.97 19.80
CA ASN A 152 -13.47 -5.11 19.07
C ASN A 152 -12.07 -5.50 19.59
N ASN A 153 -11.76 -6.79 19.54
CA ASN A 153 -10.47 -7.37 19.93
C ASN A 153 -9.73 -7.97 18.73
N LEU A 154 -9.93 -7.38 17.55
CA LEU A 154 -9.40 -7.85 16.28
C LEU A 154 -8.21 -6.98 15.87
N ASP A 155 -7.10 -7.63 15.56
CA ASP A 155 -5.93 -6.97 14.97
C ASP A 155 -5.84 -7.33 13.48
N ILE A 156 -6.00 -6.35 12.58
CA ILE A 156 -5.90 -6.53 11.13
C ILE A 156 -4.47 -6.91 10.74
N SER A 157 -4.37 -7.88 9.84
CA SER A 157 -3.12 -8.27 9.21
C SER A 157 -3.28 -8.51 7.71
N LEU A 158 -2.30 -8.00 6.95
CA LEU A 158 -2.19 -8.11 5.50
C LEU A 158 -1.14 -9.17 5.15
N GLU A 159 -1.59 -10.40 5.00
CA GLU A 159 -0.73 -11.56 4.76
C GLU A 159 -0.38 -11.68 3.27
N PRO A 160 0.90 -11.69 2.87
CA PRO A 160 1.29 -11.70 1.47
C PRO A 160 0.80 -12.96 0.75
N VAL A 161 0.17 -12.78 -0.41
CA VAL A 161 -0.22 -13.88 -1.30
C VAL A 161 0.98 -14.23 -2.18
N LEU A 162 1.61 -15.37 -1.88
CA LEU A 162 2.78 -15.85 -2.61
C LEU A 162 2.36 -16.59 -3.89
N ASP A 163 3.02 -16.28 -5.00
CA ASP A 163 2.97 -17.12 -6.18
C ASP A 163 3.82 -18.38 -5.95
N ILE A 164 3.13 -19.48 -5.61
CA ILE A 164 3.71 -20.79 -5.34
C ILE A 164 4.52 -21.28 -6.56
N PHE A 165 4.09 -20.98 -7.79
CA PHE A 165 4.80 -21.41 -9.00
C PHE A 165 6.08 -20.62 -9.22
N SER A 166 6.10 -19.32 -8.87
CA SER A 166 7.33 -18.53 -8.87
C SER A 166 8.34 -19.04 -7.85
N LEU A 167 7.89 -19.45 -6.66
CA LEU A 167 8.76 -20.07 -5.64
C LEU A 167 9.30 -21.43 -6.09
N GLN A 168 8.47 -22.27 -6.70
CA GLN A 168 8.89 -23.56 -7.25
C GLN A 168 9.88 -23.37 -8.41
N LYS A 169 9.61 -22.46 -9.35
CA LYS A 169 10.52 -22.10 -10.44
C LYS A 169 11.82 -21.51 -9.94
N ALA A 170 11.80 -20.78 -8.82
CA ALA A 170 13.02 -20.29 -8.21
C ALA A 170 13.86 -21.48 -7.75
N LYS A 171 13.29 -22.41 -6.95
CA LYS A 171 13.99 -23.59 -6.40
C LYS A 171 14.66 -24.49 -7.44
N THR A 172 14.14 -24.54 -8.67
CA THR A 172 14.67 -25.38 -9.76
C THR A 172 15.71 -24.70 -10.63
N LYS A 173 16.11 -23.46 -10.34
CA LYS A 173 17.13 -22.74 -11.12
C LYS A 173 18.53 -23.02 -10.58
N ASP A 174 19.46 -23.33 -11.47
CA ASP A 174 20.90 -23.45 -11.14
C ASP A 174 21.57 -22.09 -10.92
N ILE A 175 21.04 -21.04 -11.56
CA ILE A 175 21.61 -19.69 -11.51
C ILE A 175 20.54 -18.69 -11.07
N TYR A 176 20.79 -18.03 -9.94
CA TYR A 176 20.01 -16.93 -9.41
C TYR A 176 20.73 -15.61 -9.68
N ARG A 177 20.12 -14.71 -10.45
CA ARG A 177 20.73 -13.42 -10.81
C ARG A 177 20.57 -12.33 -9.75
N LYS A 178 19.55 -12.44 -8.89
CA LYS A 178 19.28 -11.48 -7.81
C LYS A 178 18.48 -12.17 -6.70
N LEU A 179 19.01 -12.18 -5.49
CA LEU A 179 18.33 -12.59 -4.27
C LEU A 179 18.26 -11.38 -3.35
N THR A 180 17.06 -10.99 -2.92
CA THR A 180 16.88 -9.87 -1.99
C THR A 180 16.28 -10.40 -0.71
N ILE A 181 17.07 -10.41 0.36
CA ILE A 181 16.63 -10.78 1.70
C ILE A 181 16.53 -9.47 2.49
N ARG A 182 15.34 -9.14 2.98
CA ARG A 182 15.13 -8.00 3.86
C ARG A 182 14.89 -8.52 5.27
N VAL A 183 15.76 -8.16 6.19
CA VAL A 183 15.66 -8.49 7.61
C VAL A 183 15.34 -7.19 8.33
N ALA A 184 14.23 -7.15 9.07
CA ALA A 184 13.94 -6.11 10.04
C ALA A 184 13.99 -6.74 11.43
N SER A 185 14.79 -6.17 12.32
CA SER A 185 14.78 -6.49 13.75
C SER A 185 14.44 -5.23 14.52
N ASN A 186 13.45 -5.31 15.39
CA ASN A 186 13.11 -4.26 16.35
C ASN A 186 13.86 -4.42 17.69
N ILE A 187 14.84 -5.32 17.76
CA ILE A 187 15.64 -5.56 18.96
C ILE A 187 17.02 -4.92 18.75
N GLY A 188 17.27 -3.84 19.49
CA GLY A 188 18.60 -3.24 19.61
C GLY A 188 19.54 -4.20 20.32
N GLY A 189 20.27 -5.00 19.55
CA GLY A 189 21.32 -5.89 20.07
C GLY A 189 21.35 -7.26 19.41
N SER A 190 22.43 -7.51 18.67
CA SER A 190 22.87 -8.82 18.16
C SER A 190 22.03 -9.50 17.06
N LEU A 191 22.08 -8.94 15.85
CA LEU A 191 21.85 -9.70 14.61
C LEU A 191 23.13 -10.29 14.00
N ILE A 192 24.26 -10.32 14.73
CA ILE A 192 25.52 -10.86 14.19
C ILE A 192 26.08 -11.92 15.13
N SER A 193 25.50 -13.12 15.06
CA SER A 193 26.30 -14.34 15.17
C SER A 193 25.94 -15.29 14.03
N ASN A 194 26.35 -14.86 12.83
CA ASN A 194 26.69 -15.71 11.69
C ASN A 194 25.61 -16.72 11.23
N PRO A 195 24.56 -16.28 10.51
CA PRO A 195 23.48 -17.16 10.03
C PRO A 195 23.92 -18.14 8.93
N ILE A 196 25.16 -18.01 8.42
CA ILE A 196 25.72 -18.89 7.39
C ILE A 196 26.97 -19.58 7.95
N LYS A 197 26.79 -20.47 8.93
CA LYS A 197 27.81 -21.50 9.18
C LYS A 197 27.67 -22.59 8.12
N LYS A 198 28.53 -22.52 7.11
CA LYS A 198 28.76 -23.61 6.16
C LYS A 198 29.42 -24.77 6.92
N LYS A 199 28.73 -25.91 7.06
CA LYS A 199 29.42 -27.18 7.33
C LYS A 199 29.95 -27.68 5.98
N PHE A 200 31.27 -27.85 5.89
CA PHE A 200 31.88 -28.68 4.86
C PHE A 200 31.76 -30.15 5.27
#